data_AF-A0A9W9ZR59-F1
#
_entry.id   AF-A0A9W9ZR59-F1
#
_cell.length_a   1.000
_cell.length_b   1.000
_cell.length_c   1.000
_cell.angle_alpha   90.00
_cell.angle_beta   90.00
_cell.angle_gamma   90.00
#
_symmetry.space_group_name_H-M   'P 1'
#
loop_
_entity.id
_entity.type
_entity.pdbx_description
1 polymer ?
#
loop_
_entity_poly.entity_id
_entity_poly.type
_entity_poly.pdbx_seq_one_letter_code
_entity_poly.pdbx_strand_id
1 'polypeptide(L)'
;MLLTLCTYFNMADGMEFDVASVLSAAEKDAKEKFKSTEVVRDIDPDLDIGNLLTTDLQPIDIRELRKNKEDFLRNLARENTQLLLNAIWKLPTERSEGLVLAKLPEPRTVIPREKPIPKPKSPSKWEEFAKRKGITKKKRERMILDKNTQVSRKE
;
A
#
# COMPACT_ATOMS: atom_id res chain seq x y z
N MET A 1 22.91 62.04 39.83
CA MET A 1 22.35 60.68 39.95
C MET A 1 21.76 60.27 38.59
N LEU A 2 22.58 60.24 37.54
CA LEU A 2 22.11 60.15 36.14
C LEU A 2 23.16 59.52 35.19
N LEU A 3 23.93 58.54 35.67
CA LEU A 3 24.93 57.83 34.86
C LEU A 3 25.03 56.35 35.26
N THR A 4 23.92 55.62 35.27
CA THR A 4 23.98 54.16 35.56
C THR A 4 22.85 53.36 34.90
N LEU A 5 22.39 53.75 33.71
CA LEU A 5 21.34 53.00 33.00
C LEU A 5 21.57 52.84 31.48
N CYS A 6 22.77 53.14 30.94
CA CYS A 6 23.00 53.10 29.48
C CYS A 6 23.94 51.98 29.00
N THR A 7 24.30 51.01 29.83
CA THR A 7 25.23 49.91 29.43
C THR A 7 24.68 48.50 29.59
N TYR A 8 23.38 48.34 29.90
CA TYR A 8 22.75 47.01 30.02
C TYR A 8 21.68 46.76 28.95
N PHE A 9 21.84 47.35 27.76
CA PHE A 9 20.91 47.17 26.64
C PHE A 9 21.65 46.98 25.32
N ASN A 10 22.73 46.21 25.30
CA ASN A 10 23.40 45.76 24.07
C ASN A 10 24.20 44.49 24.34
N MET A 11 23.53 43.45 24.82
CA MET A 11 24.12 42.12 25.00
C MET A 11 23.08 41.01 24.74
N ALA A 12 22.13 41.30 23.86
CA ALA A 12 21.29 40.30 23.23
C ALA A 12 21.70 40.28 21.75
N ASP A 13 22.94 39.86 21.49
CA ASP A 13 23.27 39.32 20.18
C ASP A 13 22.33 38.13 19.99
N GLY A 14 21.32 38.37 19.14
CA GLY A 14 20.41 37.33 18.71
C GLY A 14 21.25 36.19 18.16
N MET A 15 21.26 35.08 18.89
CA MET A 15 21.61 33.80 18.32
C MET A 15 20.48 33.48 17.34
N GLU A 16 20.60 34.04 16.14
CA GLU A 16 19.79 33.70 14.99
C GLU A 16 20.17 32.25 14.68
N PHE A 17 19.45 31.31 15.29
CA PHE A 17 19.53 29.91 14.94
C PHE A 17 19.08 29.81 13.49
N ASP A 18 20.06 29.77 12.59
CA ASP A 18 19.79 29.55 11.18
C ASP A 18 19.22 28.13 11.06
N VAL A 19 17.89 28.07 10.93
CA VAL A 19 17.14 26.82 10.77
C VAL A 19 17.68 26.04 9.56
N ALA A 20 18.17 26.74 8.52
CA ALA A 20 18.80 26.10 7.38
C ALA A 20 20.10 25.38 7.75
N SER A 21 20.96 26.00 8.58
CA SER A 21 22.18 25.36 9.07
C SER A 21 21.89 24.10 9.88
N VAL A 22 20.89 24.13 10.78
CA VAL A 22 20.51 23.00 11.63
C VAL A 22 19.91 21.86 10.80
N LEU A 23 19.05 22.19 9.82
CA LEU A 23 18.50 21.21 8.88
C LEU A 23 19.62 20.58 8.03
N SER A 24 20.56 21.39 7.53
CA SER A 24 21.68 20.89 6.72
C SER A 24 22.62 19.97 7.51
N ALA A 25 22.83 20.25 8.80
CA ALA A 25 23.60 19.40 9.70
C ALA A 25 22.88 18.08 9.98
N ALA A 26 21.58 18.13 10.27
CA ALA A 26 20.77 16.92 10.47
C ALA A 26 20.69 16.04 9.21
N GLU A 27 20.61 16.64 8.02
CA GLU A 27 20.65 15.92 6.74
C GLU A 27 22.01 15.25 6.49
N LYS A 28 23.12 15.93 6.82
CA LYS A 28 24.47 15.35 6.72
C LYS A 28 24.64 14.18 7.69
N ASP A 29 24.25 14.36 8.95
CA ASP A 29 24.29 13.30 9.96
C ASP A 29 23.43 12.09 9.57
N ALA A 30 22.28 12.31 8.93
CA ALA A 30 21.43 11.25 8.41
C ALA A 30 22.06 10.53 7.20
N LYS A 31 22.68 11.28 6.28
CA LYS A 31 23.39 10.73 5.11
C LYS A 31 24.63 9.93 5.49
N GLU A 32 25.34 10.32 6.53
CA GLU A 32 26.52 9.58 7.01
C GLU A 32 26.14 8.27 7.71
N LYS A 33 24.97 8.23 8.36
CA LYS A 33 24.50 7.04 9.08
C LYS A 33 24.01 5.91 8.17
N PHE A 34 23.46 6.24 7.00
CA PHE A 34 22.80 5.26 6.14
C PHE A 34 23.46 5.19 4.76
N LYS A 35 23.51 3.97 4.19
CA LYS A 35 23.95 3.76 2.80
C LYS A 35 22.93 4.34 1.82
N SER A 36 23.36 4.71 0.62
CA SER A 36 22.46 5.23 -0.41
C SER A 36 21.41 4.19 -0.81
N THR A 37 20.17 4.65 -0.96
CA THR A 37 19.04 3.85 -1.46
C THR A 37 18.71 4.17 -2.93
N GLU A 38 19.39 5.17 -3.50
CA GLU A 38 19.25 5.57 -4.89
C GLU A 38 19.93 4.54 -5.81
N VAL A 39 19.20 4.09 -6.82
CA VAL A 39 19.66 3.17 -7.85
C VAL A 39 19.37 3.82 -9.19
N VAL A 40 20.43 4.12 -9.95
CA VAL A 40 20.32 4.69 -11.29
C VAL A 40 20.41 3.56 -12.30
N ARG A 41 19.47 3.54 -13.26
CA ARG A 41 19.40 2.57 -14.34
C ARG A 41 19.20 3.32 -15.65
N ASP A 42 19.69 2.76 -16.76
CA ASP A 42 19.54 3.38 -18.08
C ASP A 42 18.09 3.27 -18.60
N ILE A 43 17.40 2.20 -18.20
CA ILE A 43 16.00 1.92 -18.55
C ILE A 43 15.26 1.70 -17.24
N ASP A 44 14.18 2.45 -17.03
CA ASP A 44 13.34 2.29 -15.85
C ASP A 44 12.66 0.90 -15.86
N PRO A 45 12.75 0.14 -14.77
CA PRO A 45 12.06 -1.14 -14.67
C PRO A 45 10.55 -0.94 -14.51
N ASP A 46 9.80 -1.94 -14.93
CA ASP A 46 8.36 -1.94 -14.82
C ASP A 46 7.91 -2.55 -13.47
N LEU A 47 7.26 -1.74 -12.64
CA LEU A 47 6.91 -2.08 -11.26
C LEU A 47 5.40 -2.37 -11.14
N ASP A 48 5.06 -3.61 -10.82
CA ASP A 48 3.70 -4.02 -10.44
C ASP A 48 3.64 -4.23 -8.93
N ILE A 49 3.43 -3.12 -8.22
CA ILE A 49 3.45 -3.07 -6.75
C ILE A 49 2.32 -3.93 -6.15
N GLY A 50 1.19 -4.08 -6.85
CA GLY A 50 0.08 -4.91 -6.37
C GLY A 50 0.45 -6.39 -6.27
N ASN A 51 1.36 -6.86 -7.12
CA ASN A 51 1.93 -8.21 -7.08
C ASN A 51 3.32 -8.27 -6.44
N LEU A 52 3.83 -7.16 -5.89
CA LEU A 52 5.20 -7.03 -5.39
C LEU A 52 6.25 -7.48 -6.43
N LEU A 53 6.01 -7.13 -7.70
CA LEU A 53 6.78 -7.58 -8.84
C LEU A 53 7.58 -6.44 -9.47
N THR A 54 8.81 -6.75 -9.88
CA THR A 54 9.69 -5.85 -10.64
C THR A 54 10.16 -6.57 -11.89
N THR A 55 9.89 -5.98 -13.05
CA THR A 55 10.32 -6.49 -14.35
C THR A 55 11.41 -5.59 -14.88
N ASP A 56 12.65 -6.09 -14.85
CA ASP A 56 13.80 -5.40 -15.43
C ASP A 56 13.82 -5.61 -16.95
N LEU A 57 13.87 -4.52 -17.70
CA LEU A 57 13.85 -4.49 -19.16
C LEU A 57 15.25 -4.38 -19.77
N GLN A 58 16.30 -4.22 -18.94
CA GLN A 58 17.66 -4.09 -19.44
C GLN A 58 18.20 -5.43 -19.96
N PRO A 59 18.95 -5.41 -21.08
CA PRO A 59 19.59 -6.61 -21.61
C PRO A 59 20.67 -7.12 -20.65
N ILE A 60 20.74 -8.43 -20.48
CA ILE A 60 21.73 -9.09 -19.61
C ILE A 60 23.05 -9.27 -20.37
N ASP A 61 24.16 -8.81 -19.79
CA ASP A 61 25.50 -9.17 -20.28
C ASP A 61 25.83 -10.62 -19.93
N ILE A 62 25.74 -11.49 -20.93
CA ILE A 62 25.99 -12.93 -20.80
C ILE A 62 27.45 -13.22 -20.42
N ARG A 63 28.41 -12.37 -20.83
CA ARG A 63 29.83 -12.59 -20.55
C ARG A 63 30.13 -12.37 -19.07
N GLU A 64 29.65 -11.26 -18.52
CA GLU A 64 29.78 -10.95 -17.09
C GLU A 64 28.99 -11.93 -16.23
N LEU A 65 27.77 -12.30 -16.64
CA LEU A 65 26.97 -13.33 -15.96
C LEU A 65 27.73 -14.67 -15.87
N ARG A 66 28.44 -15.08 -16.91
CA ARG A 66 29.20 -16.35 -16.90
C ARG A 66 30.47 -16.26 -16.07
N LYS A 67 31.11 -15.08 -16.04
CA LYS A 67 32.36 -14.85 -15.31
C LYS A 67 32.15 -14.90 -13.80
N ASN A 68 31.15 -14.17 -13.30
CA ASN A 68 30.89 -14.00 -11.85
C ASN A 68 29.39 -14.13 -11.55
N LYS A 69 28.82 -15.31 -11.79
CA LYS A 69 27.37 -15.56 -11.75
C LYS A 69 26.68 -15.10 -10.46
N GLU A 70 27.16 -15.54 -9.30
CA GLU A 70 26.47 -15.30 -8.03
C GLU A 70 26.50 -13.82 -7.64
N ASP A 71 27.64 -13.15 -7.79
CA ASP A 71 27.76 -11.73 -7.51
C ASP A 71 26.94 -10.89 -8.50
N PHE A 72 26.92 -11.27 -9.78
CA PHE A 72 26.09 -10.62 -10.79
C PHE A 72 24.61 -10.71 -10.43
N LEU A 73 24.10 -11.92 -10.16
CA LEU A 73 22.69 -12.13 -9.83
C LEU A 73 22.31 -11.45 -8.51
N ARG A 74 23.19 -11.51 -7.51
CA ARG A 74 22.98 -10.85 -6.22
C ARG A 74 22.89 -9.34 -6.37
N ASN A 75 23.80 -8.73 -7.15
CA ASN A 75 23.79 -7.29 -7.38
C ASN A 75 22.54 -6.86 -8.15
N LEU A 76 22.17 -7.59 -9.20
CA LEU A 76 20.96 -7.35 -9.98
C LEU A 76 19.70 -7.46 -9.11
N ALA A 77 19.58 -8.51 -8.31
CA ALA A 77 18.45 -8.70 -7.41
C ALA A 77 18.37 -7.60 -6.35
N ARG A 78 19.51 -7.19 -5.79
CA ARG A 78 19.59 -6.10 -4.79
C ARG A 78 19.16 -4.76 -5.38
N GLU A 79 19.53 -4.44 -6.62
CA GLU A 79 19.09 -3.21 -7.32
C GLU A 79 17.58 -3.19 -7.50
N ASN A 80 17.05 -4.26 -8.11
CA ASN A 80 15.62 -4.34 -8.41
C ASN A 80 14.78 -4.37 -7.12
N THR A 81 15.24 -5.05 -6.07
CA THR A 81 14.59 -5.04 -4.76
C THR A 81 14.61 -3.66 -4.11
N GLN A 82 15.72 -2.92 -4.23
CA GLN A 82 15.80 -1.56 -3.68
C GLN A 82 14.78 -0.64 -4.35
N LEU A 83 14.64 -0.72 -5.68
CA LEU A 83 13.64 0.05 -6.43
C LEU A 83 12.21 -0.32 -6.03
N LEU A 84 11.92 -1.61 -5.85
CA LEU A 84 10.63 -2.09 -5.38
C LEU A 84 10.28 -1.56 -3.98
N LEU A 85 11.22 -1.66 -3.03
CA LEU A 85 11.01 -1.17 -1.66
C LEU A 85 10.89 0.36 -1.62
N ASN A 86 11.68 1.07 -2.42
CA ASN A 86 11.56 2.52 -2.57
C ASN A 86 10.15 2.91 -3.05
N ALA A 87 9.54 2.13 -3.93
CA ALA A 87 8.17 2.36 -4.38
C ALA A 87 7.13 2.02 -3.30
N ILE A 88 7.31 0.92 -2.56
CA ILE A 88 6.43 0.52 -1.46
C ILE A 88 6.44 1.56 -0.34
N TRP A 89 7.60 2.11 0.01
CA TRP A 89 7.70 3.13 1.07
C TRP A 89 7.07 4.48 0.74
N LYS A 90 6.73 4.72 -0.53
CA LYS A 90 5.97 5.90 -0.95
C LYS A 90 4.45 5.72 -0.80
N LEU A 91 3.98 4.51 -0.52
CA LEU A 91 2.55 4.21 -0.38
C LEU A 91 1.96 4.76 0.93
N PRO A 92 0.66 5.06 0.97
CA PRO A 92 -0.02 5.43 2.20
C PRO A 92 0.02 4.27 3.21
N THR A 93 0.43 4.59 4.44
CA THR A 93 0.50 3.65 5.56
C THR A 93 -0.61 3.90 6.57
N GLU A 94 -1.17 2.83 7.10
CA GLU A 94 -2.17 2.83 8.17
C GLU A 94 -1.60 2.10 9.39
N ARG A 95 -1.95 2.58 10.59
CA ARG A 95 -1.60 1.90 11.83
C ARG A 95 -2.83 1.18 12.37
N SER A 96 -2.76 -0.13 12.47
CA SER A 96 -3.83 -0.95 13.05
C SER A 96 -3.22 -1.95 14.02
N GLU A 97 -3.80 -2.06 15.23
CA GLU A 97 -3.38 -3.03 16.26
C GLU A 97 -1.87 -2.97 16.61
N GLY A 98 -1.25 -1.80 16.47
CA GLY A 98 0.19 -1.62 16.71
C GLY A 98 1.10 -2.00 15.52
N LEU A 99 0.53 -2.43 14.40
CA LEU A 99 1.25 -2.74 13.15
C LEU A 99 1.16 -1.57 12.17
N VAL A 100 2.21 -1.39 11.36
CA VAL A 100 2.24 -0.45 10.24
C VAL A 100 1.96 -1.22 8.96
N LEU A 101 0.86 -0.91 8.29
CA LEU A 101 0.39 -1.58 7.08
C LEU A 101 0.41 -0.61 5.91
N ALA A 102 1.00 -1.01 4.78
CA ALA A 102 0.92 -0.24 3.54
C ALA A 102 -0.29 -0.72 2.71
N LYS A 103 -1.05 0.22 2.14
CA LYS A 103 -2.15 -0.12 1.22
C LYS A 103 -1.59 -0.33 -0.19
N LEU A 104 -1.54 -1.58 -0.63
CA LEU A 104 -1.11 -1.94 -1.97
C LEU A 104 -2.20 -1.59 -3.01
N PRO A 105 -1.83 -1.15 -4.21
CA PRO A 105 -2.76 -0.97 -5.32
C PRO A 105 -3.24 -2.31 -5.88
N GLU A 106 -4.27 -2.25 -6.73
CA GLU A 106 -4.72 -3.43 -7.47
C GLU A 106 -3.60 -4.00 -8.36
N PRO A 107 -3.41 -5.33 -8.40
CA PRO A 107 -2.46 -5.99 -9.29
C PRO A 107 -2.67 -5.64 -10.77
N ARG A 108 -1.59 -5.27 -11.49
CA ARG A 108 -1.68 -4.96 -12.92
C ARG A 108 -1.51 -6.18 -13.81
N THR A 109 -0.70 -7.15 -13.39
CA THR A 109 -0.46 -8.38 -14.15
C THR A 109 -1.70 -9.26 -14.12
N VAL A 110 -2.30 -9.48 -15.28
CA VAL A 110 -3.50 -10.32 -15.43
C VAL A 110 -3.08 -11.78 -15.38
N ILE A 111 -3.51 -12.48 -14.32
CA ILE A 111 -3.25 -13.91 -14.12
C ILE A 111 -4.50 -14.70 -14.53
N PRO A 112 -4.37 -15.78 -15.33
CA PRO A 112 -5.52 -16.60 -15.70
C PRO A 112 -6.15 -17.25 -14.46
N ARG A 113 -7.48 -17.22 -14.41
CA ARG A 113 -8.22 -17.88 -13.32
C ARG A 113 -8.01 -19.40 -13.42
N GLU A 114 -7.71 -20.03 -12.28
CA GLU A 114 -7.70 -21.50 -12.17
C GLU A 114 -9.07 -22.10 -12.49
N LYS A 115 -10.14 -21.47 -11.97
CA LYS A 115 -11.51 -21.95 -12.11
C LYS A 115 -12.33 -21.02 -12.99
N PRO A 116 -13.21 -21.59 -13.86
CA PRO A 116 -14.13 -20.78 -14.64
C PRO A 116 -15.01 -19.95 -13.72
N ILE A 117 -15.53 -18.85 -14.26
CA ILE A 117 -16.47 -18.01 -13.53
C ILE A 117 -17.67 -18.88 -13.13
N PRO A 118 -18.11 -18.85 -11.86
CA PRO A 118 -19.27 -19.59 -11.41
C PRO A 118 -20.45 -19.29 -12.33
N LYS A 119 -20.99 -20.33 -12.99
CA LYS A 119 -22.16 -20.16 -13.85
C LYS A 119 -23.33 -19.66 -13.01
N PRO A 120 -24.16 -18.74 -13.53
CA PRO A 120 -25.37 -18.37 -12.83
C PRO A 120 -26.20 -19.63 -12.55
N LYS A 121 -26.74 -19.72 -11.33
CA LYS A 121 -27.58 -20.87 -10.95
C LYS A 121 -28.73 -20.97 -11.94
N SER A 122 -28.92 -22.15 -12.52
CA SER A 122 -30.10 -22.40 -13.33
C SER A 122 -31.35 -22.18 -12.47
N PRO A 123 -32.40 -21.53 -13.01
CA PRO A 123 -33.63 -21.36 -12.26
C PRO A 123 -34.16 -22.74 -11.87
N SER A 124 -34.62 -22.85 -10.63
CA SER A 124 -35.35 -24.03 -10.18
C SER A 124 -36.68 -24.12 -10.93
N LYS A 125 -37.23 -25.34 -11.03
CA LYS A 125 -38.58 -25.56 -11.60
C LYS A 125 -39.64 -24.66 -10.96
N TRP A 126 -39.50 -24.38 -9.66
CA TRP A 126 -40.39 -23.47 -8.94
C TRP A 126 -40.23 -22.02 -9.38
N GLU A 127 -39.00 -21.53 -9.57
CA GLU A 127 -38.75 -20.17 -10.04
C GLU A 127 -39.23 -19.96 -11.47
N GLU A 128 -39.10 -20.97 -12.34
CA GLU A 128 -39.69 -20.93 -13.68
C GLU A 128 -41.22 -20.84 -13.62
N PHE A 129 -41.85 -21.68 -12.78
CA PHE A 129 -43.29 -21.66 -12.57
C PHE A 129 -43.76 -20.30 -12.00
N ALA A 130 -43.08 -19.82 -10.97
CA ALA A 130 -43.37 -18.54 -10.33
C ALA A 130 -43.26 -17.38 -11.33
N LYS A 131 -42.20 -17.36 -12.15
CA LYS A 131 -42.02 -16.36 -13.21
C LYS A 131 -43.13 -16.43 -14.27
N ARG A 132 -43.51 -17.64 -14.74
CA ARG A 132 -44.61 -17.83 -15.71
C ARG A 132 -45.97 -17.39 -15.15
N LYS A 133 -46.19 -17.58 -13.86
CA LYS A 133 -47.45 -17.24 -13.18
C LYS A 133 -47.45 -15.83 -12.56
N GLY A 134 -46.37 -15.07 -12.69
CA GLY A 134 -46.25 -13.75 -12.07
C GLY A 134 -46.23 -13.78 -10.53
N ILE A 135 -45.84 -14.91 -9.93
CA ILE A 135 -45.77 -15.09 -8.48
C ILE A 135 -44.49 -14.41 -7.98
N THR A 136 -44.63 -13.26 -7.36
CA THR A 136 -43.53 -12.55 -6.70
C THR A 136 -43.28 -13.12 -5.31
N LYS A 137 -42.02 -13.41 -4.95
CA LYS A 137 -41.65 -13.83 -3.59
C LYS A 137 -41.90 -12.67 -2.61
N LYS A 138 -42.93 -12.77 -1.79
CA LYS A 138 -43.20 -11.84 -0.68
C LYS A 138 -42.48 -12.32 0.58
N LYS A 139 -41.90 -11.40 1.34
CA LYS A 139 -41.34 -11.70 2.67
C LYS A 139 -42.52 -12.12 3.57
N ARG A 140 -42.47 -13.33 4.12
CA ARG A 140 -43.40 -13.76 5.18
C ARG A 140 -42.85 -13.36 6.54
N GLU A 141 -43.75 -13.00 7.44
CA GLU A 141 -43.42 -12.78 8.83
C GLU A 141 -43.17 -14.11 9.53
N ARG A 142 -42.14 -14.15 10.38
CA ARG A 142 -41.74 -15.38 11.07
C ARG A 142 -42.76 -15.83 12.13
N MET A 143 -43.54 -14.89 12.65
CA MET A 143 -44.52 -15.11 13.71
C MET A 143 -45.90 -14.79 13.15
N ILE A 144 -46.82 -15.74 13.26
CA ILE A 144 -48.23 -15.58 12.87
C ILE A 144 -49.05 -15.45 14.15
N LEU A 145 -49.88 -14.41 14.21
CA LEU A 145 -50.83 -14.23 15.30
C LEU A 145 -52.01 -15.20 15.14
N ASP A 146 -52.18 -16.10 16.10
CA ASP A 146 -53.36 -16.96 16.17
C ASP A 146 -54.57 -16.13 16.65
N LYS A 147 -55.57 -15.93 15.78
CA LYS A 147 -56.74 -15.07 16.06
C LYS A 147 -57.61 -15.61 17.19
N ASN A 148 -57.58 -16.91 17.45
CA ASN A 148 -58.39 -17.53 18.49
C ASN A 148 -57.74 -17.43 19.87
N THR A 149 -56.39 -17.43 19.91
CA THR A 149 -55.64 -17.45 21.18
C THR A 149 -54.88 -16.15 21.45
N GLN A 150 -54.79 -15.25 20.48
CA GLN A 150 -53.96 -14.03 20.49
C GLN A 150 -52.48 -14.27 20.80
N VAL A 151 -52.01 -15.53 20.65
CA VAL A 151 -50.61 -15.89 20.86
C VAL A 151 -49.89 -15.90 19.51
N SER A 152 -48.70 -15.31 19.48
CA SER A 152 -47.83 -15.38 18.31
C SER A 152 -47.12 -16.73 18.25
N ARG A 153 -47.32 -17.49 17.17
CA ARG A 153 -46.66 -18.79 16.93
C ARG A 153 -45.72 -18.67 15.75
N LYS A 154 -44.58 -19.37 15.78
CA LYS A 154 -43.74 -19.50 14.58
C LYS A 154 -44.50 -20.29 13.53
N GLU A 155 -44.48 -19.82 12.29
CA GLU A 155 -44.95 -20.58 11.12
C GLU A 155 -44.18 -21.90 10.99
#